data_AF-A0A1G2VUH1-F1
#
_entry.id   AF-A0A1G2VUH1-F1
#
_cell.length_a   1.000
_cell.length_b   1.000
_cell.length_c   1.000
_cell.angle_alpha   90.00
_cell.angle_beta   90.00
_cell.angle_gamma   90.00
#
_symmetry.space_group_name_H-M   'P 1'
#
loop_
_entity.id
_entity.type
_entity.pdbx_description
1 polymer ?
#
loop_
_entity_poly.entity_id
_entity_poly.type
_entity_poly.pdbx_seq_one_letter_code
_entity_poly.pdbx_strand_id
1 'polypeptide(L)'
;MNYPVWHLPDIGGSTLIALIAIVHVFVSHFAVGGGLYLVLAERKGMREQNPDILSFTRGHCKFFLLVTMVFGGLTGVGIWFIISLVQPAGTSLLIHNFVFGWATEWVFFLVEIVALFIYFYTFDRMDRRPHLIIGWIYFVAAWCSLFLINGIIDFMLTPGQWLIDHDFWSGFFNPTFWPSLVFRTFVAVMMAGLYAYVTCAWQKNQGLKIAMTRFSGKWVLIALAGAVPSGFWYLSQLPQPARTLVDGASPTIVRALDWGLYAVIAILLISLIFTVIMPVLHNRVTALVVLACGLLFTGSFEWTREAARRPYVVNEVMYSNGIRKGEVDDINRQGFLGSARWVRIREFHEESLLEIGQDLFKNQCHACHTVGGFNNDIVARTANFNYPAMMTYLETLHQKRYFMPPFVGTPDEMRALATWIVTGLHGKPSEAAGAQAAIGSGEGPGGALFRNNCIFCHDSGLIKTKTAGWSSERVRSALDKLSALNPAMPDYAGSATEKDQLAAFILSLNAAGSTVPATADDAGETVFEAHCAMCHGLAEGGNPLLPKVAGWSRQRIRAALDMLEQLQPAMPPMEATSEEKDSLAAFLHQQSQGGQP
;
A
#
# COMPACT_ATOMS: atom_id res chain seq x y z
N MET A 1 -3.54 -20.76 -0.37
CA MET A 1 -4.85 -20.08 -0.51
C MET A 1 -5.99 -20.85 0.16
N ASN A 2 -6.09 -20.76 1.49
CA ASN A 2 -6.91 -21.69 2.28
C ASN A 2 -8.15 -21.08 2.94
N TYR A 3 -8.30 -19.75 2.91
CA TYR A 3 -9.33 -19.03 3.66
C TYR A 3 -10.27 -18.27 2.71
N PRO A 4 -11.56 -18.15 3.06
CA PRO A 4 -12.50 -17.35 2.28
C PRO A 4 -12.17 -15.86 2.38
N VAL A 5 -12.45 -15.11 1.32
CA VAL A 5 -12.26 -13.65 1.29
C VAL A 5 -13.48 -12.97 1.91
N TRP A 6 -13.27 -12.18 2.97
CA TRP A 6 -14.29 -11.26 3.46
C TRP A 6 -14.39 -10.04 2.52
N HIS A 7 -15.29 -10.13 1.55
CA HIS A 7 -15.41 -9.14 0.49
C HIS A 7 -16.20 -7.90 0.94
N LEU A 8 -15.55 -6.75 0.98
CA LEU A 8 -16.09 -5.47 1.44
C LEU A 8 -15.84 -4.39 0.38
N PRO A 9 -16.60 -4.39 -0.73
CA PRO A 9 -16.27 -3.62 -1.93
C PRO A 9 -16.24 -2.10 -1.70
N ASP A 10 -17.01 -1.57 -0.74
CA ASP A 10 -17.09 -0.12 -0.53
C ASP A 10 -15.94 0.44 0.34
N ILE A 11 -15.57 -0.27 1.40
CA ILE A 11 -14.61 0.22 2.42
C ILE A 11 -13.23 -0.40 2.23
N GLY A 12 -13.17 -1.68 1.84
CA GLY A 12 -11.94 -2.48 1.79
C GLY A 12 -11.43 -2.90 3.17
N GLY A 13 -10.94 -4.14 3.27
CA GLY A 13 -10.48 -4.70 4.54
C GLY A 13 -9.27 -3.96 5.14
N SER A 14 -8.34 -3.47 4.31
CA SER A 14 -7.15 -2.75 4.80
C SER A 14 -7.49 -1.43 5.50
N THR A 15 -8.59 -0.78 5.11
CA THR A 15 -9.08 0.44 5.77
C THR A 15 -9.55 0.14 7.19
N LEU A 16 -10.23 -1.00 7.39
CA LEU A 16 -10.66 -1.43 8.72
C LEU A 16 -9.46 -1.74 9.61
N ILE A 17 -8.44 -2.44 9.09
CA ILE A 17 -7.18 -2.68 9.81
C ILE A 17 -6.54 -1.34 10.20
N ALA A 18 -6.41 -0.39 9.26
CA ALA A 18 -5.79 0.90 9.53
C ALA A 18 -6.55 1.67 10.63
N LEU A 19 -7.88 1.74 10.54
CA LEU A 19 -8.70 2.44 11.52
C LEU A 19 -8.52 1.86 12.94
N ILE A 20 -8.66 0.54 13.10
CA ILE A 20 -8.56 -0.08 14.42
C ILE A 20 -7.12 -0.05 14.96
N ALA A 21 -6.12 -0.24 14.10
CA ALA A 21 -4.72 -0.22 14.49
C ALA A 21 -4.30 1.18 14.97
N ILE A 22 -4.63 2.25 14.23
CA ILE A 22 -4.28 3.62 14.61
C ILE A 22 -4.90 3.98 15.97
N VAL A 23 -6.19 3.67 16.15
CA VAL A 23 -6.92 3.96 17.40
C VAL A 23 -6.32 3.18 18.57
N HIS A 24 -6.08 1.88 18.41
CA HIS A 24 -5.55 1.05 19.47
C HIS A 24 -4.09 1.39 19.81
N VAL A 25 -3.24 1.62 18.80
CA VAL A 25 -1.83 1.98 18.98
C VAL A 25 -1.69 3.30 19.74
N PHE A 26 -2.55 4.27 19.42
CA PHE A 26 -2.58 5.56 20.11
C PHE A 26 -2.85 5.41 21.61
N VAL A 27 -3.79 4.54 21.97
CA VAL A 27 -4.19 4.29 23.37
C VAL A 27 -3.21 3.36 24.10
N SER A 28 -2.69 2.34 23.43
CA SER A 28 -1.74 1.38 24.03
C SER A 28 -0.41 2.04 24.36
N HIS A 29 0.09 2.96 23.53
CA HIS A 29 1.28 3.74 23.86
C HIS A 29 1.04 4.65 25.08
N PHE A 30 -0.17 5.16 25.25
CA PHE A 30 -0.56 5.82 26.50
C PHE A 30 -0.61 4.87 27.68
N ALA A 31 -1.09 3.62 27.53
CA ALA A 31 -1.07 2.62 28.59
C ALA A 31 0.36 2.37 29.10
N VAL A 32 1.31 2.12 28.18
CA VAL A 32 2.71 1.85 28.54
C VAL A 32 3.36 3.06 29.21
N GLY A 33 3.33 4.23 28.57
CA GLY A 33 4.00 5.42 29.11
C GLY A 33 3.30 6.00 30.33
N GLY A 34 1.95 5.94 30.36
CA GLY A 34 1.13 6.47 31.45
C GLY A 34 1.30 5.68 32.74
N GLY A 35 1.61 4.38 32.66
CA GLY A 35 2.05 3.59 33.82
C GLY A 35 3.25 4.21 34.54
N LEU A 36 4.31 4.54 33.80
CA LEU A 36 5.47 5.23 34.35
C LEU A 36 5.10 6.62 34.87
N TYR A 37 4.25 7.34 34.15
CA TYR A 37 3.82 8.69 34.52
C TYR A 37 3.10 8.69 35.86
N LEU A 38 2.19 7.74 36.11
CA LEU A 38 1.47 7.62 37.37
C LEU A 38 2.41 7.47 38.56
N VAL A 39 3.35 6.54 38.47
CA VAL A 39 4.33 6.28 39.53
C VAL A 39 5.18 7.51 39.83
N LEU A 40 5.65 8.20 38.79
CA LEU A 40 6.50 9.37 38.94
C LEU A 40 5.72 10.63 39.38
N ALA A 41 4.46 10.77 38.97
CA ALA A 41 3.57 11.82 39.44
C ALA A 41 3.22 11.65 40.92
N GLU A 42 2.93 10.42 41.36
CA GLU A 42 2.71 10.10 42.77
C GLU A 42 3.98 10.38 43.59
N ARG A 43 5.13 9.88 43.14
CA ARG A 43 6.42 10.12 43.79
C ARG A 43 6.74 11.62 43.89
N LYS A 44 6.39 12.41 42.86
CA LYS A 44 6.52 13.87 42.89
C LYS A 44 5.62 14.49 43.97
N GLY A 45 4.34 14.12 44.02
CA GLY A 45 3.41 14.61 45.04
C GLY A 45 3.87 14.29 46.46
N MET A 46 4.43 13.09 46.67
CA MET A 46 5.02 12.69 47.94
C MET A 46 6.29 13.48 48.29
N ARG A 47 7.22 13.63 47.34
CA ARG A 47 8.48 14.35 47.54
C ARG A 47 8.26 15.82 47.87
N GLU A 48 7.27 16.43 47.22
CA GLU A 48 6.90 17.84 47.43
C GLU A 48 5.89 18.02 48.57
N GLN A 49 5.47 16.93 49.22
CA GLN A 49 4.46 16.93 50.28
C GLN A 49 3.18 17.70 49.87
N ASN A 50 2.79 17.57 48.61
CA ASN A 50 1.73 18.36 48.01
C ASN A 50 0.47 17.50 47.80
N PRO A 51 -0.58 17.66 48.63
CA PRO A 51 -1.80 16.87 48.54
C PRO A 51 -2.56 17.12 47.22
N ASP A 52 -2.43 18.29 46.61
CA ASP A 52 -3.08 18.61 45.34
C ASP A 52 -2.51 17.78 44.18
N ILE A 53 -1.20 17.51 44.20
CA ILE A 53 -0.55 16.64 43.18
C ILE A 53 -1.00 15.18 43.36
N LEU A 54 -1.16 14.71 44.59
CA LEU A 54 -1.66 13.36 44.86
C LEU A 54 -3.13 13.23 44.41
N SER A 55 -3.96 14.23 44.70
CA SER A 55 -5.34 14.31 44.24
C SER A 55 -5.42 14.33 42.71
N PHE A 56 -4.57 15.13 42.05
CA PHE A 56 -4.42 15.12 40.59
C PHE A 56 -4.05 13.72 40.09
N THR A 57 -3.06 13.07 40.69
CA THR A 57 -2.57 11.75 40.27
C THR A 57 -3.66 10.69 40.39
N ARG A 58 -4.46 10.73 41.47
CA ARG A 58 -5.62 9.85 41.63
C ARG A 58 -6.69 10.09 40.56
N GLY A 59 -6.99 11.35 40.27
CA GLY A 59 -7.91 11.73 39.19
C GLY A 59 -7.42 11.30 37.82
N HIS A 60 -6.13 11.49 37.54
CA HIS A 60 -5.47 11.03 36.33
C HIS A 60 -5.46 9.50 36.25
N CYS A 61 -5.27 8.78 37.36
CA CYS A 61 -5.35 7.33 37.42
C CYS A 61 -6.75 6.81 37.04
N LYS A 62 -7.82 7.48 37.48
CA LYS A 62 -9.19 7.15 37.04
C LYS A 62 -9.35 7.33 35.53
N PHE A 63 -8.87 8.45 34.99
CA PHE A 63 -8.90 8.72 33.55
C PHE A 63 -8.10 7.67 32.77
N PHE A 64 -6.88 7.38 33.24
CA PHE A 64 -6.00 6.35 32.71
C PHE A 64 -6.71 5.00 32.66
N LEU A 65 -7.25 4.52 33.78
CA LEU A 65 -7.99 3.26 33.86
C LEU A 65 -9.13 3.19 32.84
N LEU A 66 -9.97 4.21 32.72
CA LEU A 66 -11.08 4.20 31.77
C LEU A 66 -10.61 4.18 30.31
N VAL A 67 -9.56 4.94 29.98
CA VAL A 67 -9.07 5.03 28.60
C VAL A 67 -8.27 3.80 28.20
N THR A 68 -7.37 3.32 29.04
CA THR A 68 -6.44 2.23 28.69
C THR A 68 -7.08 0.87 28.88
N MET A 69 -7.69 0.62 30.03
CA MET A 69 -8.26 -0.70 30.35
C MET A 69 -9.57 -0.93 29.59
N VAL A 70 -10.52 0.01 29.64
CA VAL A 70 -11.85 -0.20 29.03
C VAL A 70 -11.77 0.05 27.52
N PHE A 71 -11.41 1.26 27.09
CA PHE A 71 -11.37 1.57 25.66
C PHE A 71 -10.20 0.90 24.94
N GLY A 72 -9.00 0.91 25.53
CA GLY A 72 -7.82 0.21 24.98
C GLY A 72 -8.01 -1.31 24.93
N GLY A 73 -8.57 -1.92 25.98
CA GLY A 73 -8.89 -3.36 26.00
C GLY A 73 -9.88 -3.77 24.90
N LEU A 74 -10.98 -3.01 24.74
CA LEU A 74 -11.97 -3.26 23.67
C LEU A 74 -11.37 -3.14 22.27
N THR A 75 -10.56 -2.10 22.03
CA THR A 75 -9.91 -1.91 20.73
C THR A 75 -8.84 -2.97 20.45
N GLY A 76 -8.16 -3.47 21.48
CA GLY A 76 -7.19 -4.57 21.36
C GLY A 76 -7.84 -5.89 20.95
N VAL A 77 -8.96 -6.24 21.58
CA VAL A 77 -9.78 -7.38 21.13
C VAL A 77 -10.29 -7.14 19.71
N GLY A 78 -10.71 -5.92 19.39
CA GLY A 78 -11.14 -5.53 18.05
C GLY A 78 -10.10 -5.79 16.95
N ILE A 79 -8.82 -5.52 17.21
CA ILE A 79 -7.73 -5.85 16.26
C ILE A 79 -7.75 -7.33 15.92
N TRP A 80 -7.80 -8.21 16.92
CA TRP A 80 -7.75 -9.66 16.71
C TRP A 80 -8.88 -10.16 15.79
N PHE A 81 -10.09 -9.65 15.97
CA PHE A 81 -11.22 -9.97 15.08
C PHE A 81 -10.97 -9.47 13.65
N ILE A 82 -10.58 -8.20 13.49
CA ILE A 82 -10.40 -7.59 12.17
C ILE A 82 -9.26 -8.25 11.39
N ILE A 83 -8.10 -8.47 12.00
CA ILE A 83 -6.98 -9.12 11.29
C ILE A 83 -7.31 -10.57 10.92
N SER A 84 -8.04 -11.30 11.77
CA SER A 84 -8.43 -12.68 11.50
C SER A 84 -9.43 -12.79 10.35
N LEU A 85 -10.26 -11.77 10.12
CA LEU A 85 -11.23 -11.75 9.02
C LEU A 85 -10.63 -11.19 7.73
N VAL A 86 -9.82 -10.13 7.83
CA VAL A 86 -9.26 -9.43 6.67
C VAL A 86 -8.00 -10.12 6.14
N GLN A 87 -7.13 -10.62 7.03
CA GLN A 87 -5.87 -11.25 6.67
C GLN A 87 -5.62 -12.58 7.42
N PRO A 88 -6.51 -13.57 7.29
CA PRO A 88 -6.41 -14.84 8.02
C PRO A 88 -5.13 -15.61 7.73
N ALA A 89 -4.60 -15.55 6.50
CA ALA A 89 -3.38 -16.25 6.13
C ALA A 89 -2.15 -15.67 6.84
N GLY A 90 -2.03 -14.34 6.87
CA GLY A 90 -0.97 -13.65 7.61
C GLY A 90 -1.08 -13.86 9.12
N THR A 91 -2.29 -13.73 9.69
CA THR A 91 -2.52 -13.99 11.11
C THR A 91 -2.18 -15.43 11.47
N SER A 92 -2.61 -16.40 10.67
CA SER A 92 -2.29 -17.82 10.87
C SER A 92 -0.78 -18.06 10.85
N LEU A 93 -0.04 -17.49 9.88
CA LEU A 93 1.41 -17.59 9.82
C LEU A 93 2.08 -17.08 11.10
N LEU A 94 1.67 -15.91 11.59
CA LEU A 94 2.19 -15.35 12.82
C LEU A 94 1.87 -16.21 14.04
N ILE A 95 0.68 -16.84 14.10
CA ILE A 95 0.29 -17.71 15.23
C ILE A 95 1.21 -18.93 15.27
N HIS A 96 1.43 -19.59 14.14
CA HIS A 96 2.27 -20.79 14.10
C HIS A 96 3.73 -20.52 14.50
N ASN A 97 4.20 -19.28 14.33
CA ASN A 97 5.57 -18.89 14.71
C ASN A 97 5.66 -18.33 16.13
N PHE A 98 4.67 -17.54 16.57
CA PHE A 98 4.78 -16.71 17.78
C PHE A 98 3.66 -16.92 18.79
N VAL A 99 2.92 -18.03 18.75
CA VAL A 99 1.83 -18.32 19.72
C VAL A 99 2.27 -18.14 21.18
N PHE A 100 3.47 -18.58 21.54
CA PHE A 100 3.99 -18.42 22.90
C PHE A 100 4.41 -16.97 23.22
N GLY A 101 4.84 -16.20 22.22
CA GLY A 101 5.08 -14.76 22.37
C GLY A 101 3.79 -14.01 22.71
N TRP A 102 2.72 -14.29 21.96
CA TRP A 102 1.39 -13.72 22.25
C TRP A 102 0.78 -14.21 23.56
N ALA A 103 0.89 -15.50 23.87
CA ALA A 103 0.41 -16.01 25.15
C ALA A 103 1.13 -15.33 26.32
N THR A 104 2.44 -15.08 26.20
CA THR A 104 3.20 -14.35 27.21
C THR A 104 2.76 -12.89 27.31
N GLU A 105 2.48 -12.24 26.18
CA GLU A 105 1.93 -10.87 26.16
C GLU A 105 0.60 -10.81 26.94
N TRP A 106 -0.29 -11.79 26.75
CA TRP A 106 -1.59 -11.83 27.43
C TRP A 106 -1.45 -12.04 28.94
N VAL A 107 -0.43 -12.78 29.38
CA VAL A 107 -0.09 -12.90 30.81
C VAL A 107 0.33 -11.54 31.37
N PHE A 108 1.21 -10.81 30.68
CA PHE A 108 1.60 -9.46 31.10
C PHE A 108 0.42 -8.48 31.08
N PHE A 109 -0.47 -8.58 30.09
CA PHE A 109 -1.70 -7.81 30.04
C PHE A 109 -2.63 -8.10 31.23
N LEU A 110 -2.75 -9.36 31.66
CA LEU A 110 -3.49 -9.71 32.87
C LEU A 110 -2.83 -9.11 34.12
N VAL A 111 -1.51 -9.20 34.24
CA VAL A 111 -0.76 -8.59 35.36
C VAL A 111 -0.96 -7.08 35.37
N GLU A 112 -0.93 -6.44 34.20
CA GLU A 112 -1.19 -5.02 34.02
C GLU A 112 -2.59 -4.64 34.56
N ILE A 113 -3.64 -5.34 34.13
CA ILE A 113 -5.01 -5.08 34.60
C ILE A 113 -5.12 -5.22 36.12
N VAL A 114 -4.60 -6.31 36.68
CA VAL A 114 -4.67 -6.57 38.13
C VAL A 114 -3.91 -5.50 38.90
N ALA A 115 -2.69 -5.17 38.48
CA ALA A 115 -1.89 -4.13 39.11
C ALA A 115 -2.58 -2.76 39.06
N LEU A 116 -3.18 -2.40 37.92
CA LEU A 116 -3.90 -1.13 37.77
C LEU A 116 -5.11 -1.03 38.70
N PHE A 117 -5.88 -2.11 38.83
CA PHE A 117 -7.02 -2.14 39.73
C PHE A 117 -6.61 -1.99 41.18
N ILE A 118 -5.57 -2.73 41.62
CA ILE A 118 -5.07 -2.62 42.98
C ILE A 118 -4.57 -1.19 43.21
N TYR A 119 -3.75 -0.65 42.31
CA TYR A 119 -3.24 0.73 42.40
C TYR A 119 -4.39 1.75 42.52
N PHE A 120 -5.38 1.71 41.62
CA PHE A 120 -6.48 2.67 41.64
C PHE A 120 -7.35 2.57 42.91
N TYR A 121 -7.77 1.36 43.29
CA TYR A 121 -8.70 1.18 44.42
C TYR A 121 -8.04 1.29 45.80
N THR A 122 -6.71 1.18 45.86
CA THR A 122 -5.96 1.28 47.12
C THR A 122 -5.17 2.58 47.29
N PHE A 123 -5.35 3.55 46.39
CA PHE A 123 -4.62 4.83 46.37
C PHE A 123 -4.53 5.57 47.71
N ASP A 124 -5.61 5.58 48.51
CA ASP A 124 -5.62 6.20 49.85
C ASP A 124 -5.69 5.18 51.00
N ARG A 125 -5.58 3.88 50.69
CA ARG A 125 -5.77 2.79 51.65
C ARG A 125 -4.50 1.99 51.92
N MET A 126 -3.57 1.98 50.97
CA MET A 126 -2.33 1.24 51.04
C MET A 126 -1.16 2.13 51.44
N ASP A 127 -0.20 1.54 52.16
CA ASP A 127 1.04 2.22 52.47
C ASP A 127 1.82 2.60 51.21
N ARG A 128 2.56 3.71 51.33
CA ARG A 128 3.25 4.37 50.20
C ARG A 128 4.19 3.46 49.42
N ARG A 129 4.98 2.64 50.11
CA ARG A 129 5.98 1.76 49.48
C ARG A 129 5.32 0.66 48.65
N PRO A 130 4.42 -0.17 49.21
CA PRO A 130 3.66 -1.14 48.44
C PRO A 130 2.88 -0.52 47.25
N HIS A 131 2.26 0.64 47.46
CA HIS A 131 1.48 1.29 46.40
C HIS A 131 2.35 1.67 45.18
N LEU A 132 3.53 2.27 45.43
CA LEU A 132 4.50 2.56 44.36
C LEU A 132 5.05 1.29 43.71
N ILE A 133 5.26 0.21 44.46
CA ILE A 133 5.71 -1.08 43.91
C ILE A 133 4.68 -1.63 42.92
N ILE A 134 3.39 -1.56 43.24
CA ILE A 134 2.32 -1.99 42.34
C ILE A 134 2.29 -1.16 41.07
N GLY A 135 2.48 0.16 41.18
CA GLY A 135 2.59 1.02 40.01
C GLY A 135 3.81 0.67 39.13
N TRP A 136 4.94 0.30 39.74
CA TRP A 136 6.11 -0.21 38.99
C TRP A 136 5.84 -1.58 38.33
N ILE A 137 5.13 -2.48 39.02
CA ILE A 137 4.69 -3.77 38.45
C ILE A 137 3.83 -3.52 37.20
N TYR A 138 2.88 -2.59 37.28
CA TYR A 138 2.08 -2.17 36.13
C TYR A 138 2.99 -1.71 34.98
N PHE A 139 3.89 -0.76 35.23
CA PHE A 139 4.73 -0.18 34.18
C PHE A 139 5.62 -1.25 33.50
N VAL A 140 6.27 -2.10 34.31
CA VAL A 140 7.13 -3.16 33.77
C VAL A 140 6.30 -4.16 32.96
N ALA A 141 5.12 -4.56 33.44
CA ALA A 141 4.24 -5.46 32.70
C ALA A 141 3.78 -4.85 31.37
N ALA A 142 3.33 -3.58 31.38
CA ALA A 142 2.91 -2.87 30.17
C ALA A 142 4.06 -2.71 29.16
N TRP A 143 5.27 -2.42 29.64
CA TRP A 143 6.47 -2.36 28.79
C TRP A 143 6.86 -3.73 28.23
N CYS A 144 6.71 -4.81 29.02
CA CYS A 144 6.91 -6.19 28.53
C CYS A 144 5.89 -6.57 27.46
N SER A 145 4.64 -6.11 27.56
CA SER A 145 3.65 -6.28 26.48
C SER A 145 4.13 -5.59 25.19
N LEU A 146 4.59 -4.33 25.27
CA LEU A 146 5.20 -3.62 24.14
C LEU A 146 6.41 -4.38 23.58
N PHE A 147 7.31 -4.87 24.43
CA PHE A 147 8.48 -5.64 24.03
C PHE A 147 8.10 -6.89 23.20
N LEU A 148 7.07 -7.62 23.64
CA LEU A 148 6.63 -8.85 22.99
C LEU A 148 5.94 -8.57 21.65
N ILE A 149 4.96 -7.67 21.63
CA ILE A 149 4.25 -7.36 20.38
C ILE A 149 5.18 -6.72 19.35
N ASN A 150 6.16 -5.91 19.80
CA ASN A 150 7.17 -5.29 18.94
C ASN A 150 7.91 -6.34 18.10
N GLY A 151 8.39 -7.42 18.71
CA GLY A 151 9.10 -8.46 17.95
C GLY A 151 8.23 -9.12 16.87
N ILE A 152 6.96 -9.38 17.17
CA ILE A 152 6.03 -10.02 16.25
C ILE A 152 5.67 -9.10 15.07
N ILE A 153 5.43 -7.81 15.33
CA ILE A 153 5.01 -6.87 14.27
C ILE A 153 6.19 -6.45 13.39
N ASP A 154 7.39 -6.30 13.96
CA ASP A 154 8.59 -5.93 13.22
C ASP A 154 9.06 -7.07 12.30
N PHE A 155 8.87 -8.32 12.73
CA PHE A 155 9.12 -9.51 11.94
C PHE A 155 8.40 -9.48 10.59
N MET A 156 7.20 -8.89 10.52
CA MET A 156 6.44 -8.79 9.27
C MET A 156 7.18 -7.98 8.19
N LEU A 157 7.97 -6.99 8.59
CA LEU A 157 8.74 -6.14 7.69
C LEU A 157 10.17 -6.66 7.49
N THR A 158 10.81 -7.15 8.54
CA THR A 158 12.21 -7.62 8.49
C THR A 158 12.38 -9.04 9.04
N PRO A 159 11.86 -10.09 8.40
CA PRO A 159 11.98 -11.45 8.94
C PRO A 159 13.43 -11.93 9.11
N GLY A 160 14.39 -11.33 8.39
CA GLY A 160 15.82 -11.53 8.65
C GLY A 160 16.26 -12.98 8.47
N GLN A 161 17.02 -13.51 9.44
CA GLN A 161 17.55 -14.89 9.39
C GLN A 161 16.47 -15.97 9.47
N TRP A 162 15.27 -15.63 9.96
CA TRP A 162 14.14 -16.56 10.02
C TRP A 162 13.76 -17.13 8.65
N LEU A 163 14.05 -16.40 7.57
CA LEU A 163 13.83 -16.88 6.20
C LEU A 163 14.63 -18.16 5.85
N ILE A 164 15.68 -18.47 6.62
CA ILE A 164 16.59 -19.60 6.40
C ILE A 164 16.37 -20.69 7.45
N ASP A 165 16.38 -20.32 8.74
CA ASP A 165 16.37 -21.28 9.84
C ASP A 165 14.97 -21.59 10.40
N HIS A 166 13.99 -20.73 10.13
CA HIS A 166 12.66 -20.75 10.72
C HIS A 166 12.66 -20.77 12.27
N ASP A 167 13.72 -20.27 12.91
CA ASP A 167 13.88 -20.27 14.36
C ASP A 167 13.11 -19.12 15.03
N PHE A 168 12.45 -19.43 16.14
CA PHE A 168 11.66 -18.47 16.91
C PHE A 168 12.45 -17.19 17.25
N TRP A 169 13.68 -17.33 17.73
CA TRP A 169 14.48 -16.20 18.19
C TRP A 169 15.05 -15.38 17.04
N SER A 170 15.42 -16.03 15.95
CA SER A 170 15.82 -15.36 14.70
C SER A 170 14.70 -14.47 14.15
N GLY A 171 13.45 -14.92 14.22
CA GLY A 171 12.28 -14.13 13.83
C GLY A 171 11.92 -13.04 14.83
N PHE A 172 11.93 -13.37 16.13
CA PHE A 172 11.55 -12.45 17.20
C PHE A 172 12.54 -11.29 17.35
N PHE A 173 13.85 -11.58 17.38
CA PHE A 173 14.92 -10.57 17.43
C PHE A 173 15.39 -10.20 16.02
N ASN A 174 14.44 -9.83 15.18
CA ASN A 174 14.68 -9.36 13.82
C ASN A 174 15.52 -8.06 13.76
N PRO A 175 16.09 -7.70 12.60
CA PRO A 175 16.95 -6.51 12.46
C PRO A 175 16.33 -5.20 12.96
N THR A 176 15.01 -5.02 12.84
CA THR A 176 14.33 -3.81 13.32
C THR A 176 13.86 -3.85 14.77
N PHE A 177 14.01 -4.99 15.47
CA PHE A 177 13.51 -5.18 16.84
C PHE A 177 13.98 -4.08 17.79
N TRP A 178 15.29 -3.94 17.97
CA TRP A 178 15.88 -2.99 18.91
C TRP A 178 15.60 -1.53 18.57
N PRO A 179 15.82 -1.05 17.33
CA PRO A 179 15.52 0.34 17.00
C PRO A 179 14.02 0.66 17.15
N SER A 180 13.12 -0.25 16.75
CA SER A 180 11.68 -0.08 16.89
C SER A 180 11.26 -0.03 18.36
N LEU A 181 11.77 -0.94 19.20
CA LEU A 181 11.49 -0.96 20.63
C LEU A 181 11.90 0.33 21.33
N VAL A 182 13.11 0.83 21.06
CA VAL A 182 13.62 2.07 21.65
C VAL A 182 12.77 3.26 21.18
N PHE A 183 12.48 3.32 19.88
CA PHE A 183 11.64 4.36 19.31
C PHE A 183 10.23 4.36 19.92
N ARG A 184 9.55 3.21 19.94
CA ARG A 184 8.20 3.05 20.52
C ARG A 184 8.17 3.32 22.01
N THR A 185 9.23 3.00 22.74
CA THR A 185 9.36 3.36 24.16
C THR A 185 9.34 4.88 24.34
N PHE A 186 10.11 5.63 23.55
CA PHE A 186 10.07 7.10 23.59
C PHE A 186 8.70 7.64 23.16
N VAL A 187 8.09 7.08 22.11
CA VAL A 187 6.73 7.47 21.69
C VAL A 187 5.72 7.21 22.81
N ALA A 188 5.80 6.09 23.54
CA ALA A 188 4.94 5.80 24.68
C ALA A 188 5.10 6.85 25.80
N VAL A 189 6.34 7.18 26.17
CA VAL A 189 6.65 8.23 27.15
C VAL A 189 6.13 9.60 26.69
N MET A 190 6.23 9.90 25.39
CA MET A 190 5.64 11.11 24.81
C MET A 190 4.12 11.12 24.98
N MET A 191 3.42 10.03 24.60
CA MET A 191 1.98 9.92 24.72
C MET A 191 1.50 10.11 26.15
N ALA A 192 2.22 9.59 27.15
CA ALA A 192 1.94 9.83 28.56
C ALA A 192 1.82 11.34 28.88
N GLY A 193 2.78 12.14 28.39
CA GLY A 193 2.77 13.60 28.55
C GLY A 193 1.60 14.28 27.80
N LEU A 194 1.28 13.85 26.58
CA LEU A 194 0.18 14.42 25.79
C LEU A 194 -1.19 14.17 26.43
N TYR A 195 -1.44 12.93 26.89
CA TYR A 195 -2.67 12.60 27.61
C TYR A 195 -2.72 13.30 28.98
N ALA A 196 -1.59 13.46 29.66
CA ALA A 196 -1.53 14.24 30.89
C ALA A 196 -1.88 15.71 30.67
N TYR A 197 -1.55 16.33 29.53
CA TYR A 197 -2.03 17.68 29.20
C TYR A 197 -3.56 17.78 29.22
N VAL A 198 -4.27 16.77 28.71
CA VAL A 198 -5.73 16.71 28.77
C VAL A 198 -6.19 16.79 30.23
N THR A 199 -5.69 15.94 31.12
CA THR A 199 -6.11 16.00 32.53
C THR A 199 -5.67 17.27 33.26
N CYS A 200 -4.53 17.86 32.89
CA CYS A 200 -4.04 19.13 33.42
C CYS A 200 -4.95 20.30 33.02
N ALA A 201 -5.43 20.35 31.77
CA ALA A 201 -6.27 21.43 31.27
C ALA A 201 -7.65 21.53 31.96
N TRP A 202 -8.10 20.47 32.64
CA TRP A 202 -9.34 20.45 33.42
C TRP A 202 -9.15 20.81 34.89
N GLN A 203 -7.91 21.07 35.33
CA GLN A 203 -7.64 21.50 36.71
C GLN A 203 -8.10 22.94 36.94
N LYS A 204 -8.85 23.15 38.03
CA LYS A 204 -9.38 24.47 38.44
C LYS A 204 -8.33 25.32 39.15
N ASN A 205 -7.47 24.69 39.96
CA ASN A 205 -6.37 25.38 40.65
C ASN A 205 -5.28 25.74 39.63
N GLN A 206 -5.09 27.04 39.38
CA GLN A 206 -4.13 27.54 38.39
C GLN A 206 -2.68 27.19 38.73
N GLY A 207 -2.31 27.20 40.02
CA GLY A 207 -0.97 26.83 40.45
C GLY A 207 -0.67 25.36 40.16
N LEU A 208 -1.59 24.47 40.55
CA LEU A 208 -1.50 23.04 40.26
C LEU A 208 -1.46 22.75 38.75
N LYS A 209 -2.36 23.41 37.99
CA LYS A 209 -2.41 23.30 36.53
C LYS A 209 -1.07 23.64 35.91
N ILE A 210 -0.45 24.77 36.27
CA ILE A 210 0.86 25.19 35.74
C ILE A 210 1.94 24.19 36.13
N ALA A 211 1.97 23.75 37.40
CA ALA A 211 2.95 22.80 37.90
C ALA A 211 2.90 21.46 37.14
N MET A 212 1.71 20.89 36.97
CA MET A 212 1.52 19.62 36.28
C MET A 212 1.64 19.75 34.76
N THR A 213 1.30 20.91 34.18
CA THR A 213 1.57 21.20 32.76
C THR A 213 3.07 21.16 32.48
N ARG A 214 3.88 21.86 33.29
CA ARG A 214 5.34 21.86 33.16
C ARG A 214 5.94 20.48 33.39
N PHE A 215 5.42 19.74 34.37
CA PHE A 215 5.84 18.37 34.61
C PHE A 215 5.58 17.50 33.38
N SER A 216 4.35 17.51 32.85
CA SER A 216 3.95 16.71 31.69
C SER A 216 4.69 17.09 30.41
N GLY A 217 4.94 18.38 30.20
CA GLY A 217 5.62 18.83 29.01
C GLY A 217 7.12 18.50 28.98
N LYS A 218 7.78 18.37 30.15
CA LYS A 218 9.13 17.80 30.21
C LYS A 218 9.17 16.37 29.68
N TRP A 219 8.14 15.56 29.93
CA TRP A 219 8.05 14.21 29.38
C TRP A 219 8.01 14.23 27.87
N VAL A 220 7.14 15.07 27.29
CA VAL A 220 7.02 15.23 25.84
C VAL A 220 8.35 15.65 25.22
N LEU A 221 9.01 16.67 25.77
CA LEU A 221 10.26 17.20 25.22
C LEU A 221 11.43 16.21 25.33
N ILE A 222 11.58 15.54 26.48
CA ILE A 222 12.64 14.52 26.67
C ILE A 222 12.39 13.33 25.75
N ALA A 223 11.14 12.87 25.66
CA ALA A 223 10.78 11.76 24.79
C ALA A 223 11.02 12.08 23.32
N LEU A 224 10.65 13.27 22.84
CA LEU A 224 10.91 13.71 21.47
C LEU A 224 12.41 13.73 21.17
N ALA A 225 13.23 14.22 22.09
CA ALA A 225 14.68 14.25 21.91
C ALA A 225 15.28 12.85 21.73
N GLY A 226 14.72 11.83 22.41
CA GLY A 226 15.12 10.42 22.24
C GLY A 226 14.49 9.73 21.03
N ALA A 227 13.26 10.10 20.66
CA ALA A 227 12.52 9.52 19.54
C ALA A 227 13.18 9.84 18.18
N VAL A 228 13.74 11.04 18.01
CA VAL A 228 14.39 11.45 16.75
C VAL A 228 15.58 10.54 16.37
N PRO A 229 16.64 10.39 17.20
CA PRO A 229 17.78 9.53 16.85
C PRO A 229 17.40 8.04 16.75
N SER A 230 16.46 7.56 17.57
CA SER A 230 15.98 6.18 17.48
C SER A 230 15.15 5.93 16.21
N GLY A 231 14.39 6.92 15.75
CA GLY A 231 13.71 6.88 14.46
C GLY A 231 14.69 6.80 13.28
N PHE A 232 15.78 7.58 13.31
CA PHE A 232 16.84 7.46 12.31
C PHE A 232 17.53 6.09 12.33
N TRP A 233 17.74 5.51 13.53
CA TRP A 233 18.26 4.15 13.66
C TRP A 233 17.29 3.11 13.10
N TYR A 234 15.99 3.27 13.29
CA TYR A 234 14.98 2.39 12.67
C TYR A 234 15.00 2.46 11.15
N LEU A 235 15.01 3.67 10.59
CA LEU A 235 15.05 3.87 9.13
C LEU A 235 16.31 3.29 8.49
N SER A 236 17.45 3.30 9.19
CA SER A 236 18.70 2.75 8.66
C SER A 236 18.74 1.22 8.59
N GLN A 237 17.85 0.53 9.30
CA GLN A 237 17.72 -0.94 9.29
C GLN A 237 16.66 -1.44 8.31
N LEU A 238 15.96 -0.55 7.59
CA LEU A 238 14.96 -0.96 6.62
C LEU A 238 15.60 -1.63 5.38
N PRO A 239 15.01 -2.73 4.87
CA PRO A 239 15.44 -3.34 3.61
C PRO A 239 15.36 -2.34 2.44
N GLN A 240 16.29 -2.43 1.48
CA GLN A 240 16.41 -1.49 0.36
C GLN A 240 15.07 -1.18 -0.35
N PRO A 241 14.25 -2.17 -0.76
CA PRO A 241 12.97 -1.87 -1.42
C PRO A 241 12.00 -1.07 -0.55
N ALA A 242 11.91 -1.39 0.74
CA ALA A 242 11.08 -0.66 1.70
C ALA A 242 11.62 0.75 1.94
N ARG A 243 12.94 0.90 1.99
CA ARG A 243 13.61 2.18 2.15
C ARG A 243 13.38 3.10 0.95
N THR A 244 13.48 2.59 -0.28
CA THR A 244 13.19 3.38 -1.50
C THR A 244 11.75 3.90 -1.52
N LEU A 245 10.77 3.12 -1.03
CA LEU A 245 9.39 3.56 -0.90
C LEU A 245 9.23 4.71 0.09
N VAL A 246 9.96 4.66 1.21
CA VAL A 246 9.96 5.69 2.27
C VAL A 246 10.73 6.95 1.83
N ASP A 247 11.82 6.78 1.07
CA ASP A 247 12.72 7.86 0.63
C ASP A 247 12.14 8.73 -0.50
N GLY A 248 11.01 8.36 -1.10
CA GLY A 248 10.32 9.23 -2.05
C GLY A 248 9.58 8.56 -3.20
N ALA A 249 9.78 7.26 -3.43
CA ALA A 249 9.20 6.59 -4.60
C ALA A 249 7.66 6.50 -4.56
N SER A 250 7.05 6.61 -3.37
CA SER A 250 5.60 6.63 -3.21
C SER A 250 5.10 8.00 -2.74
N PRO A 251 4.42 8.79 -3.62
CA PRO A 251 3.87 10.10 -3.24
C PRO A 251 2.89 10.03 -2.06
N THR A 252 2.21 8.90 -1.88
CA THR A 252 1.31 8.68 -0.75
C THR A 252 2.05 8.46 0.56
N ILE A 253 3.21 7.79 0.55
CA ILE A 253 4.04 7.61 1.74
C ILE A 253 4.70 8.92 2.13
N VAL A 254 5.26 9.65 1.17
CA VAL A 254 5.85 10.99 1.40
C VAL A 254 4.84 11.91 2.05
N ARG A 255 3.61 11.97 1.52
CA ARG A 255 2.54 12.79 2.12
C ARG A 255 2.21 12.37 3.55
N ALA A 256 2.17 11.07 3.84
CA ALA A 256 1.93 10.59 5.21
C ALA A 256 3.08 11.00 6.16
N LEU A 257 4.32 10.93 5.70
CA LEU A 257 5.51 11.40 6.43
C LEU A 257 5.46 12.92 6.66
N ASP A 258 5.08 13.72 5.66
CA ASP A 258 4.94 15.17 5.80
C ASP A 258 3.93 15.53 6.90
N TRP A 259 2.75 14.91 6.89
CA TRP A 259 1.74 15.10 7.93
C TRP A 259 2.26 14.66 9.31
N GLY A 260 3.03 13.57 9.37
CA GLY A 260 3.68 13.11 10.59
C GLY A 260 4.71 14.12 11.11
N LEU A 261 5.52 14.69 10.23
CA LEU A 261 6.50 15.73 10.55
C LEU A 261 5.82 17.00 11.04
N TYR A 262 4.77 17.47 10.35
CA TYR A 262 3.98 18.62 10.80
C TYR A 262 3.35 18.38 12.17
N ALA A 263 2.85 17.17 12.43
CA ALA A 263 2.33 16.79 13.74
C ALA A 263 3.42 16.85 14.82
N VAL A 264 4.62 16.31 14.56
CA VAL A 264 5.76 16.35 15.50
C VAL A 264 6.21 17.79 15.77
N ILE A 265 6.34 18.62 14.73
CA ILE A 265 6.70 20.04 14.86
C ILE A 265 5.64 20.77 15.70
N ALA A 266 4.35 20.54 15.44
CA ALA A 266 3.27 21.12 16.22
C ALA A 266 3.33 20.68 17.69
N ILE A 267 3.51 19.38 17.97
CA ILE A 267 3.67 18.85 19.33
C ILE A 267 4.86 19.52 20.03
N LEU A 268 6.00 19.63 19.35
CA LEU A 268 7.22 20.25 19.87
C LEU A 268 6.99 21.72 20.22
N LEU A 269 6.50 22.52 19.27
CA LEU A 269 6.29 23.96 19.46
C LEU A 269 5.27 24.23 20.56
N ILE A 270 4.12 23.55 20.53
CA ILE A 270 3.07 23.75 21.53
C ILE A 270 3.57 23.30 22.92
N SER A 271 4.27 22.17 23.01
CA SER A 271 4.83 21.69 24.27
C SER A 271 5.91 22.60 24.81
N LEU A 272 6.77 23.17 23.96
CA LEU A 272 7.77 24.16 24.35
C LEU A 272 7.10 25.43 24.89
N ILE A 273 6.05 25.92 24.21
CA ILE A 273 5.27 27.06 24.67
C ILE A 273 4.65 26.77 26.05
N PHE A 274 4.00 25.62 26.25
CA PHE A 274 3.36 25.29 27.53
C PHE A 274 4.35 24.97 28.65
N THR A 275 5.50 24.39 28.34
CA THR A 275 6.47 23.98 29.37
C THR A 275 7.37 25.12 29.79
N VAL A 276 7.86 25.90 28.83
CA VAL A 276 8.96 26.84 29.03
C VAL A 276 8.48 28.29 29.00
N ILE A 277 7.65 28.66 28.02
CA ILE A 277 7.38 30.08 27.71
C ILE A 277 6.15 30.60 28.46
N MET A 278 4.97 30.02 28.22
CA MET A 278 3.67 30.49 28.70
C MET A 278 2.75 29.32 29.13
N PRO A 279 3.00 28.70 30.30
CA PRO A 279 2.15 27.62 30.82
C PRO A 279 0.71 28.04 31.10
N VAL A 280 0.46 29.34 31.29
CA VAL A 280 -0.88 29.88 31.56
C VAL A 280 -1.81 29.72 30.35
N LEU A 281 -1.27 29.72 29.12
CA LEU A 281 -2.03 29.56 27.87
C LEU A 281 -2.59 28.15 27.67
N HIS A 282 -2.11 27.17 28.43
CA HIS A 282 -2.63 25.82 28.36
C HIS A 282 -4.11 25.80 28.76
N ASN A 283 -4.98 25.33 27.87
CA ASN A 283 -6.42 25.24 28.08
C ASN A 283 -6.97 23.98 27.39
N ARG A 284 -8.28 23.75 27.50
CA ARG A 284 -8.92 22.54 26.97
C ARG A 284 -8.76 22.40 25.46
N VAL A 285 -8.94 23.49 24.71
CA VAL A 285 -8.84 23.49 23.24
C VAL A 285 -7.42 23.13 22.85
N THR A 286 -6.42 23.78 23.46
CA THR A 286 -5.03 23.50 23.09
C THR A 286 -4.57 22.11 23.51
N ALA A 287 -5.03 21.57 24.63
CA ALA A 287 -4.77 20.19 25.02
C ALA A 287 -5.34 19.19 24.00
N LEU A 288 -6.57 19.43 23.51
CA LEU A 288 -7.20 18.59 22.49
C LEU A 288 -6.51 18.70 21.13
N VAL A 289 -6.04 19.89 20.75
CA VAL A 289 -5.25 20.09 19.53
C VAL A 289 -3.95 19.29 19.59
N VAL A 290 -3.22 19.35 20.72
CA VAL A 290 -1.99 18.58 20.91
C VAL A 290 -2.27 17.07 20.88
N LEU A 291 -3.37 16.63 21.48
CA LEU A 291 -3.80 15.23 21.42
C LEU A 291 -4.14 14.79 19.99
N ALA A 292 -4.82 15.65 19.22
CA ALA A 292 -5.11 15.41 17.81
C ALA A 292 -3.82 15.34 16.96
N CYS A 293 -2.82 16.17 17.24
CA CYS A 293 -1.49 16.02 16.63
C CYS A 293 -0.85 14.68 17.00
N GLY A 294 -0.98 14.22 18.25
CA GLY A 294 -0.51 12.87 18.65
C GLY A 294 -1.19 11.74 17.88
N LEU A 295 -2.50 11.84 17.66
CA LEU A 295 -3.26 10.88 16.85
C LEU A 295 -2.83 10.94 15.38
N LEU A 296 -2.65 12.13 14.81
CA LEU A 296 -2.17 12.32 13.44
C LEU A 296 -0.77 11.71 13.25
N PHE A 297 0.15 11.97 14.19
CA PHE A 297 1.48 11.35 14.20
C PHE A 297 1.40 9.82 14.22
N THR A 298 0.56 9.26 15.10
CA THR A 298 0.36 7.79 15.19
C THR A 298 -0.22 7.24 13.89
N GLY A 299 -1.18 7.93 13.30
CA GLY A 299 -1.79 7.59 12.01
C GLY A 299 -0.77 7.57 10.88
N SER A 300 0.02 8.64 10.76
CA SER A 300 1.11 8.74 9.79
C SER A 300 2.14 7.62 9.94
N PHE A 301 2.53 7.29 11.19
CA PHE A 301 3.49 6.24 11.47
C PHE A 301 2.95 4.84 11.10
N GLU A 302 1.76 4.48 11.59
CA GLU A 302 1.17 3.16 11.30
C GLU A 302 0.86 2.98 9.81
N TRP A 303 0.39 4.03 9.14
CA TRP A 303 0.18 4.00 7.70
C TRP A 303 1.48 3.82 6.92
N THR A 304 2.55 4.54 7.31
CA THR A 304 3.86 4.42 6.67
C THR A 304 4.45 3.03 6.86
N ARG A 305 4.36 2.48 8.08
CA ARG A 305 4.80 1.10 8.39
C ARG A 305 4.06 0.08 7.53
N GLU A 306 2.74 0.21 7.41
CA GLU A 306 1.91 -0.64 6.57
C GLU A 306 2.27 -0.53 5.08
N ALA A 307 2.53 0.68 4.60
CA ALA A 307 2.85 0.91 3.20
C ALA A 307 4.27 0.41 2.86
N ALA A 308 5.23 0.57 3.78
CA ALA A 308 6.63 0.18 3.58
C ALA A 308 6.83 -1.34 3.45
N ARG A 309 5.92 -2.16 3.99
CA ARG A 309 5.97 -3.63 3.83
C ARG A 309 5.42 -4.13 2.49
N ARG A 310 4.66 -3.32 1.76
CA ARG A 310 4.06 -3.74 0.49
C ARG A 310 5.16 -4.08 -0.54
N PRO A 311 4.98 -5.12 -1.36
CA PRO A 311 3.73 -5.85 -1.65
C PRO A 311 3.37 -6.96 -0.66
N TYR A 312 4.15 -7.14 0.40
CA TYR A 312 4.03 -8.26 1.31
C TYR A 312 3.21 -7.94 2.57
N VAL A 313 2.60 -8.98 3.15
CA VAL A 313 2.18 -8.98 4.55
C VAL A 313 3.32 -9.42 5.45
N VAL A 314 4.06 -10.45 5.04
CA VAL A 314 5.34 -10.84 5.64
C VAL A 314 6.38 -10.83 4.53
N ASN A 315 7.35 -9.92 4.65
CA ASN A 315 8.34 -9.62 3.62
C ASN A 315 9.02 -10.90 3.09
N GLU A 316 9.10 -11.05 1.76
CA GLU A 316 9.67 -12.22 1.08
C GLU A 316 8.96 -13.58 1.31
N VAL A 317 7.88 -13.63 2.10
CA VAL A 317 7.19 -14.88 2.46
C VAL A 317 5.78 -14.93 1.87
N MET A 318 5.00 -13.85 2.05
CA MET A 318 3.58 -13.83 1.72
C MET A 318 3.14 -12.45 1.23
N TYR A 319 2.52 -12.41 0.05
CA TYR A 319 1.97 -11.20 -0.55
C TYR A 319 0.73 -10.68 0.19
N SER A 320 0.36 -9.43 -0.08
CA SER A 320 -0.80 -8.75 0.52
C SER A 320 -2.13 -9.49 0.30
N ASN A 321 -2.23 -10.27 -0.78
CA ASN A 321 -3.38 -11.11 -1.11
C ASN A 321 -3.32 -12.51 -0.45
N GLY A 322 -2.31 -12.79 0.37
CA GLY A 322 -2.16 -14.06 1.10
C GLY A 322 -1.52 -15.20 0.30
N ILE A 323 -1.12 -14.97 -0.95
CA ILE A 323 -0.36 -15.94 -1.76
C ILE A 323 1.08 -16.00 -1.22
N ARG A 324 1.60 -17.22 -0.99
CA ARG A 324 3.00 -17.40 -0.56
C ARG A 324 3.91 -17.23 -1.77
N LYS A 325 5.04 -16.53 -1.57
CA LYS A 325 6.01 -16.28 -2.65
C LYS A 325 6.53 -17.57 -3.29
N GLY A 326 6.77 -18.60 -2.48
CA GLY A 326 7.25 -19.91 -2.95
C GLY A 326 6.21 -20.76 -3.70
N GLU A 327 4.93 -20.38 -3.70
CA GLU A 327 3.86 -21.13 -4.40
C GLU A 327 3.54 -20.54 -5.79
N VAL A 328 4.10 -19.38 -6.15
CA VAL A 328 3.72 -18.62 -7.35
C VAL A 328 3.94 -19.43 -8.63
N ASP A 329 5.11 -20.03 -8.80
CA ASP A 329 5.46 -20.76 -10.02
C ASP A 329 4.59 -22.01 -10.23
N ASP A 330 4.22 -22.67 -9.13
CA ASP A 330 3.35 -23.85 -9.18
C ASP A 330 1.92 -23.46 -9.55
N ILE A 331 1.40 -22.37 -8.96
CA ILE A 331 0.06 -21.86 -9.28
C ILE A 331 0.01 -21.36 -10.72
N ASN A 332 1.05 -20.68 -11.22
CA ASN A 332 1.12 -20.23 -12.61
C ASN A 332 1.05 -21.41 -13.60
N ARG A 333 1.63 -22.56 -13.26
CA ARG A 333 1.57 -23.77 -14.10
C ARG A 333 0.23 -24.50 -14.03
N GLN A 334 -0.38 -24.56 -12.85
CA GLN A 334 -1.60 -25.33 -12.61
C GLN A 334 -2.89 -24.54 -12.85
N GLY A 335 -2.82 -23.21 -12.86
CA GLY A 335 -3.97 -22.33 -12.79
C GLY A 335 -4.33 -21.94 -11.37
N PHE A 336 -4.67 -20.67 -11.21
CA PHE A 336 -5.16 -20.11 -9.96
C PHE A 336 -6.48 -20.74 -9.54
N LEU A 337 -7.42 -20.92 -10.47
CA LEU A 337 -8.76 -21.44 -10.19
C LEU A 337 -8.71 -22.87 -9.65
N GLY A 338 -7.84 -23.72 -10.19
CA GLY A 338 -7.62 -25.08 -9.70
C GLY A 338 -6.93 -25.12 -8.34
N SER A 339 -6.08 -24.14 -8.06
CA SER A 339 -5.31 -24.04 -6.81
C SER A 339 -6.09 -23.39 -5.66
N ALA A 340 -7.07 -22.54 -5.97
CA ALA A 340 -7.84 -21.79 -4.98
C ALA A 340 -8.98 -22.63 -4.39
N ARG A 341 -9.07 -22.69 -3.05
CA ARG A 341 -10.18 -23.40 -2.39
C ARG A 341 -11.53 -22.68 -2.49
N TRP A 342 -11.49 -21.35 -2.52
CA TRP A 342 -12.63 -20.45 -2.36
C TRP A 342 -12.89 -19.61 -3.61
N VAL A 343 -13.15 -20.30 -4.71
CA VAL A 343 -13.60 -19.72 -5.99
C VAL A 343 -14.91 -20.39 -6.39
N ARG A 344 -15.76 -19.68 -7.13
CA ARG A 344 -17.03 -20.20 -7.65
C ARG A 344 -16.78 -21.18 -8.80
N ILE A 345 -15.80 -20.86 -9.64
CA ILE A 345 -15.43 -21.62 -10.84
C ILE A 345 -14.00 -22.11 -10.65
N ARG A 346 -13.77 -23.42 -10.83
CA ARG A 346 -12.47 -24.07 -10.62
C ARG A 346 -11.73 -24.42 -11.90
N GLU A 347 -12.42 -24.37 -13.03
CA GLU A 347 -11.90 -24.68 -14.35
C GLU A 347 -12.18 -23.50 -15.28
N PHE A 348 -11.26 -23.23 -16.19
CA PHE A 348 -11.44 -22.14 -17.13
C PHE A 348 -12.48 -22.50 -18.19
N HIS A 349 -13.44 -21.60 -18.42
CA HIS A 349 -14.48 -21.73 -19.44
C HIS A 349 -14.64 -20.39 -20.17
N GLU A 350 -14.59 -20.42 -21.51
CA GLU A 350 -14.63 -19.22 -22.35
C GLU A 350 -15.96 -18.45 -22.22
N GLU A 351 -17.05 -19.14 -21.94
CA GLU A 351 -18.36 -18.54 -21.69
C GLU A 351 -18.47 -17.80 -20.35
N SER A 352 -17.52 -18.01 -19.42
CA SER A 352 -17.57 -17.51 -18.03
C SER A 352 -16.46 -16.50 -17.70
N LEU A 353 -15.92 -15.80 -18.71
CA LEU A 353 -14.80 -14.87 -18.53
C LEU A 353 -15.07 -13.79 -17.46
N LEU A 354 -16.29 -13.27 -17.39
CA LEU A 354 -16.64 -12.22 -16.43
C LEU A 354 -16.68 -12.75 -14.99
N GLU A 355 -17.29 -13.93 -14.77
CA GLU A 355 -17.35 -14.56 -13.46
C GLU A 355 -15.96 -14.98 -12.97
N ILE A 356 -15.16 -15.57 -13.86
CA ILE A 356 -13.77 -15.96 -13.57
C ILE A 356 -12.94 -14.72 -13.22
N GLY A 357 -13.02 -13.67 -14.04
CA GLY A 357 -12.30 -12.43 -13.81
C GLY A 357 -12.70 -11.75 -12.49
N GLN A 358 -13.98 -11.81 -12.13
CA GLN A 358 -14.45 -11.31 -10.84
C GLN A 358 -13.86 -12.10 -9.65
N ASP A 359 -13.78 -13.43 -9.76
CA ASP A 359 -13.20 -14.27 -8.72
C ASP A 359 -11.69 -14.08 -8.58
N LEU A 360 -10.98 -13.91 -9.70
CA LEU A 360 -9.57 -13.54 -9.72
C LEU A 360 -9.34 -12.18 -9.05
N PHE A 361 -10.17 -11.17 -9.37
CA PHE A 361 -10.09 -9.87 -8.72
C PHE A 361 -10.31 -9.97 -7.20
N LYS A 362 -11.35 -10.68 -6.77
CA LYS A 362 -11.66 -10.87 -5.34
C LYS A 362 -10.52 -11.51 -4.57
N ASN A 363 -9.80 -12.46 -5.17
CA ASN A 363 -8.74 -13.16 -4.47
C ASN A 363 -7.37 -12.51 -4.61
N GLN A 364 -7.06 -11.84 -5.73
CA GLN A 364 -5.72 -11.32 -5.99
C GLN A 364 -5.61 -9.80 -5.84
N CYS A 365 -6.66 -9.05 -6.17
CA CYS A 365 -6.61 -7.58 -6.27
C CYS A 365 -7.35 -6.89 -5.11
N HIS A 366 -8.45 -7.47 -4.62
CA HIS A 366 -9.33 -6.86 -3.63
C HIS A 366 -8.64 -6.59 -2.28
N ALA A 367 -7.55 -7.30 -1.96
CA ALA A 367 -6.74 -7.00 -0.78
C ALA A 367 -6.19 -5.56 -0.76
N CYS A 368 -6.09 -4.93 -1.94
CA CYS A 368 -5.59 -3.56 -2.10
C CYS A 368 -6.61 -2.63 -2.76
N HIS A 369 -7.52 -3.15 -3.57
CA HIS A 369 -8.43 -2.37 -4.43
C HIS A 369 -9.90 -2.59 -4.10
N THR A 370 -10.64 -1.50 -3.97
CA THR A 370 -12.11 -1.49 -3.91
C THR A 370 -12.72 -1.35 -5.30
N VAL A 371 -14.02 -1.58 -5.43
CA VAL A 371 -14.77 -1.36 -6.69
C VAL A 371 -15.80 -0.26 -6.43
N GLY A 372 -15.54 0.95 -6.93
CA GLY A 372 -16.34 2.15 -6.62
C GLY A 372 -16.24 2.61 -5.17
N GLY A 373 -15.28 2.06 -4.41
CA GLY A 373 -15.14 2.28 -2.97
C GLY A 373 -14.10 3.34 -2.59
N PHE A 374 -13.90 3.50 -1.29
CA PHE A 374 -13.01 4.52 -0.73
C PHE A 374 -11.52 4.20 -0.94
N ASN A 375 -11.14 2.93 -0.82
CA ASN A 375 -9.74 2.54 -0.74
C ASN A 375 -9.21 2.05 -2.10
N ASN A 376 -8.40 2.89 -2.74
CA ASN A 376 -7.76 2.62 -4.04
C ASN A 376 -8.74 2.03 -5.07
N ASP A 377 -9.83 2.74 -5.32
CA ASP A 377 -10.86 2.35 -6.29
C ASP A 377 -10.25 1.91 -7.63
N ILE A 378 -10.50 0.65 -8.00
CA ILE A 378 -10.00 0.08 -9.25
C ILE A 378 -10.66 0.75 -10.46
N VAL A 379 -11.92 1.20 -10.35
CA VAL A 379 -12.65 1.82 -11.45
C VAL A 379 -11.93 3.11 -11.84
N ALA A 380 -11.76 4.05 -10.92
CA ALA A 380 -11.01 5.28 -11.19
C ALA A 380 -9.57 5.02 -11.68
N ARG A 381 -8.88 4.00 -11.14
CA ARG A 381 -7.49 3.68 -11.49
C ARG A 381 -7.32 3.07 -12.88
N THR A 382 -8.35 2.41 -13.40
CA THR A 382 -8.31 1.69 -14.67
C THR A 382 -9.17 2.33 -15.76
N ALA A 383 -9.75 3.50 -15.47
CA ALA A 383 -10.66 4.23 -16.36
C ALA A 383 -10.08 4.52 -17.76
N ASN A 384 -8.76 4.65 -17.91
CA ASN A 384 -8.11 4.92 -19.19
C ASN A 384 -7.58 3.66 -19.89
N PHE A 385 -7.66 2.49 -19.25
CA PHE A 385 -7.13 1.28 -19.85
C PHE A 385 -8.07 0.73 -20.92
N ASN A 386 -7.52 0.39 -22.08
CA ASN A 386 -8.13 -0.50 -23.06
C ASN A 386 -7.67 -1.95 -22.80
N TYR A 387 -8.27 -2.93 -23.49
CA TYR A 387 -8.00 -4.35 -23.22
C TYR A 387 -6.53 -4.76 -23.47
N PRO A 388 -5.89 -4.44 -24.61
CA PRO A 388 -4.47 -4.73 -24.81
C PRO A 388 -3.56 -4.09 -23.75
N ALA A 389 -3.78 -2.81 -23.42
CA ALA A 389 -3.01 -2.12 -22.39
C ALA A 389 -3.18 -2.77 -21.01
N MET A 390 -4.38 -3.27 -20.69
CA MET A 390 -4.63 -4.01 -19.45
C MET A 390 -3.85 -5.32 -19.42
N MET A 391 -3.84 -6.10 -20.51
CA MET A 391 -3.09 -7.36 -20.59
C MET A 391 -1.59 -7.15 -20.35
N THR A 392 -0.96 -6.23 -21.09
CA THR A 392 0.46 -5.89 -20.91
C THR A 392 0.75 -5.40 -19.48
N TYR A 393 -0.19 -4.67 -18.90
CA TYR A 393 -0.04 -4.18 -17.53
C TYR A 393 -0.14 -5.30 -16.50
N LEU A 394 -1.10 -6.23 -16.64
CA LEU A 394 -1.25 -7.39 -15.76
C LEU A 394 0.00 -8.29 -15.79
N GLU A 395 0.58 -8.49 -16.97
CA GLU A 395 1.83 -9.23 -17.16
C GLU A 395 3.01 -8.55 -16.45
N THR A 396 3.04 -7.22 -16.47
CA THR A 396 4.18 -6.43 -15.95
C THR A 396 3.96 -5.75 -14.60
N LEU A 397 2.89 -6.12 -13.87
CA LEU A 397 2.44 -5.44 -12.64
C LEU A 397 3.56 -5.20 -11.64
N HIS A 398 4.24 -6.27 -11.25
CA HIS A 398 5.21 -6.24 -10.16
C HIS A 398 6.50 -5.53 -10.56
N GLN A 399 6.89 -5.58 -11.85
CA GLN A 399 8.08 -4.84 -12.32
C GLN A 399 7.78 -3.35 -12.42
N LYS A 400 6.61 -2.96 -12.95
CA LYS A 400 6.21 -1.54 -13.07
C LYS A 400 5.88 -0.91 -11.72
N ARG A 401 5.27 -1.67 -10.81
CA ARG A 401 4.89 -1.21 -9.46
C ARG A 401 5.23 -2.27 -8.44
N TYR A 402 6.46 -2.23 -7.93
CA TYR A 402 6.97 -3.18 -6.94
C TYR A 402 6.03 -3.39 -5.73
N PHE A 403 5.33 -2.34 -5.28
CA PHE A 403 4.39 -2.41 -4.16
C PHE A 403 3.08 -3.19 -4.47
N MET A 404 2.85 -3.58 -5.72
CA MET A 404 1.76 -4.50 -6.11
C MET A 404 2.31 -5.94 -6.23
N PRO A 405 1.61 -6.95 -5.70
CA PRO A 405 1.93 -8.35 -5.98
C PRO A 405 1.88 -8.65 -7.50
N PRO A 406 2.65 -9.63 -7.99
CA PRO A 406 2.48 -10.11 -9.37
C PRO A 406 1.09 -10.73 -9.55
N PHE A 407 0.60 -10.73 -10.79
CA PHE A 407 -0.51 -11.60 -11.16
C PHE A 407 -0.06 -13.06 -11.03
N VAL A 408 -0.91 -13.91 -10.48
CA VAL A 408 -0.64 -15.34 -10.31
C VAL A 408 -1.76 -16.13 -10.97
N GLY A 409 -1.45 -16.85 -12.03
CA GLY A 409 -2.41 -17.60 -12.83
C GLY A 409 -1.93 -17.84 -14.26
N THR A 410 -2.72 -18.57 -15.03
CA THR A 410 -2.43 -18.84 -16.45
C THR A 410 -2.71 -17.61 -17.33
N PRO A 411 -2.18 -17.56 -18.56
CA PRO A 411 -2.54 -16.52 -19.53
C PRO A 411 -4.05 -16.43 -19.78
N ASP A 412 -4.77 -17.56 -19.78
CA ASP A 412 -6.22 -17.61 -19.93
C ASP A 412 -6.95 -16.93 -18.76
N GLU A 413 -6.52 -17.21 -17.53
CA GLU A 413 -7.03 -16.54 -16.33
C GLU A 413 -6.73 -15.03 -16.35
N MET A 414 -5.55 -14.63 -16.85
CA MET A 414 -5.20 -13.22 -17.00
C MET A 414 -6.15 -12.51 -17.98
N ARG A 415 -6.51 -13.17 -19.09
CA ARG A 415 -7.52 -12.66 -20.03
C ARG A 415 -8.86 -12.44 -19.34
N ALA A 416 -9.34 -13.41 -18.57
CA ALA A 416 -10.58 -13.29 -17.82
C ALA A 416 -10.55 -12.09 -16.85
N LEU A 417 -9.46 -11.90 -16.10
CA LEU A 417 -9.29 -10.73 -15.23
C LEU A 417 -9.31 -9.42 -16.03
N ALA A 418 -8.59 -9.34 -17.15
CA ALA A 418 -8.60 -8.15 -18.01
C ALA A 418 -9.99 -7.87 -18.59
N THR A 419 -10.72 -8.90 -19.04
CA THR A 419 -12.09 -8.78 -19.55
C THR A 419 -13.01 -8.25 -18.46
N TRP A 420 -12.92 -8.78 -17.23
CA TRP A 420 -13.76 -8.29 -16.14
C TRP A 420 -13.44 -6.83 -15.77
N ILE A 421 -12.15 -6.44 -15.71
CA ILE A 421 -11.78 -5.05 -15.41
C ILE A 421 -12.23 -4.11 -16.54
N VAL A 422 -11.93 -4.41 -17.80
CA VAL A 422 -12.15 -3.48 -18.93
C VAL A 422 -13.61 -3.52 -19.40
N THR A 423 -14.16 -4.71 -19.64
CA THR A 423 -15.53 -4.87 -20.12
C THR A 423 -16.54 -4.91 -18.98
N GLY A 424 -16.26 -5.69 -17.93
CA GLY A 424 -17.18 -5.85 -16.81
C GLY A 424 -17.40 -4.56 -16.02
N LEU A 425 -16.33 -3.83 -15.68
CA LEU A 425 -16.44 -2.60 -14.88
C LEU A 425 -16.68 -1.33 -15.71
N HIS A 426 -16.05 -1.22 -16.89
CA HIS A 426 -16.14 0.01 -17.71
C HIS A 426 -17.09 -0.09 -18.90
N GLY A 427 -17.61 -1.27 -19.22
CA GLY A 427 -18.44 -1.49 -20.41
C GLY A 427 -17.67 -1.32 -21.73
N LYS A 428 -16.32 -1.33 -21.69
CA LYS A 428 -15.49 -1.16 -22.88
C LYS A 428 -15.40 -2.45 -23.70
N PRO A 429 -15.11 -2.37 -25.01
CA PRO A 429 -14.98 -3.54 -25.86
C PRO A 429 -13.98 -4.57 -25.29
N SER A 430 -14.41 -5.82 -25.21
CA SER A 430 -13.54 -6.97 -24.91
C SER A 430 -12.70 -7.36 -26.12
N GLU A 431 -11.80 -8.32 -25.97
CA GLU A 431 -11.07 -8.96 -27.07
C GLU A 431 -11.97 -9.32 -28.26
N ALA A 432 -13.12 -9.93 -28.00
CA ALA A 432 -14.08 -10.35 -29.02
C ALA A 432 -14.87 -9.19 -29.64
N ALA A 433 -15.19 -8.15 -28.87
CA ALA A 433 -15.95 -6.99 -29.36
C ALA A 433 -15.06 -5.97 -30.09
N GLY A 434 -13.81 -5.80 -29.67
CA GLY A 434 -12.79 -5.07 -30.43
C GLY A 434 -12.48 -5.79 -31.75
N ALA A 435 -12.45 -7.12 -31.73
CA ALA A 435 -12.40 -7.92 -32.94
C ALA A 435 -13.66 -7.77 -33.81
N GLN A 436 -14.88 -7.75 -33.25
CA GLN A 436 -16.13 -7.64 -34.01
C GLN A 436 -16.44 -6.24 -34.56
N ALA A 437 -16.11 -5.18 -33.82
CA ALA A 437 -16.19 -3.80 -34.32
C ALA A 437 -15.22 -3.58 -35.50
N ALA A 438 -14.10 -4.31 -35.53
CA ALA A 438 -13.19 -4.38 -36.67
C ALA A 438 -13.61 -5.38 -37.77
N ILE A 439 -14.40 -6.42 -37.47
CA ILE A 439 -14.97 -7.36 -38.46
C ILE A 439 -16.03 -6.70 -39.35
N GLY A 440 -16.55 -5.52 -38.98
CA GLY A 440 -17.34 -4.68 -39.88
C GLY A 440 -16.63 -4.30 -41.19
N SER A 441 -15.30 -4.49 -41.28
CA SER A 441 -14.50 -4.27 -42.49
C SER A 441 -13.99 -5.58 -43.11
N GLY A 442 -14.88 -6.42 -43.65
CA GLY A 442 -14.66 -7.30 -44.81
C GLY A 442 -13.29 -7.99 -45.05
N GLU A 443 -12.67 -8.65 -44.07
CA GLU A 443 -11.41 -9.39 -44.27
C GLU A 443 -11.60 -10.91 -44.44
N GLY A 444 -10.96 -11.50 -45.47
CA GLY A 444 -10.98 -12.93 -45.76
C GLY A 444 -10.10 -13.81 -44.83
N PRO A 445 -9.92 -15.12 -45.15
CA PRO A 445 -9.25 -16.10 -44.27
C PRO A 445 -7.84 -15.71 -43.79
N GLY A 446 -7.06 -15.04 -44.62
CA GLY A 446 -5.72 -14.56 -44.26
C GLY A 446 -5.71 -13.42 -43.23
N GLY A 447 -6.70 -12.53 -43.26
CA GLY A 447 -6.85 -11.45 -42.27
C GLY A 447 -7.26 -11.99 -40.90
N ALA A 448 -8.09 -13.04 -40.88
CA ALA A 448 -8.42 -13.76 -39.65
C ALA A 448 -7.17 -14.41 -39.03
N LEU A 449 -6.30 -15.03 -39.84
CA LEU A 449 -5.04 -15.60 -39.36
C LEU A 449 -4.08 -14.54 -38.83
N PHE A 450 -3.95 -13.39 -39.49
CA PHE A 450 -3.10 -12.29 -39.03
C PHE A 450 -3.59 -11.74 -37.69
N ARG A 451 -4.89 -11.52 -37.55
CA ARG A 451 -5.48 -11.05 -36.30
C ARG A 451 -5.21 -12.02 -35.15
N ASN A 452 -5.48 -13.31 -35.34
CA ASN A 452 -5.43 -14.29 -34.27
C ASN A 452 -3.99 -14.67 -33.84
N ASN A 453 -2.96 -14.25 -34.57
CA ASN A 453 -1.60 -14.69 -34.32
C ASN A 453 -0.56 -13.56 -34.30
N CYS A 454 -0.89 -12.37 -34.82
CA CYS A 454 0.08 -11.30 -35.04
C CYS A 454 -0.33 -9.95 -34.44
N ILE A 455 -1.64 -9.67 -34.26
CA ILE A 455 -2.11 -8.34 -33.82
C ILE A 455 -1.77 -8.02 -32.35
N PHE A 456 -1.49 -9.06 -31.56
CA PHE A 456 -1.13 -8.92 -30.14
C PHE A 456 0.19 -8.18 -29.92
N CYS A 457 1.06 -8.15 -30.93
CA CYS A 457 2.36 -7.49 -30.85
C CYS A 457 2.45 -6.22 -31.71
N HIS A 458 1.75 -6.18 -32.85
CA HIS A 458 1.73 -5.02 -33.75
C HIS A 458 0.51 -5.03 -34.69
N ASP A 459 0.00 -3.86 -35.03
CA ASP A 459 -1.13 -3.72 -35.96
C ASP A 459 -0.76 -3.98 -37.43
N SER A 460 -1.78 -4.08 -38.28
CA SER A 460 -1.63 -4.33 -39.73
C SER A 460 -1.03 -3.14 -40.50
N GLY A 461 -1.13 -1.91 -39.99
CA GLY A 461 -0.54 -0.71 -40.56
C GLY A 461 0.99 -0.69 -40.43
N LEU A 462 1.53 -1.12 -39.28
CA LEU A 462 2.97 -1.30 -39.12
C LEU A 462 3.50 -2.36 -40.10
N ILE A 463 2.79 -3.48 -40.22
CA ILE A 463 3.18 -4.57 -41.13
C ILE A 463 3.11 -4.14 -42.59
N LYS A 464 2.07 -3.41 -43.00
CA LYS A 464 1.99 -2.77 -44.32
C LYS A 464 3.24 -1.94 -44.61
N THR A 465 3.64 -1.09 -43.67
CA THR A 465 4.79 -0.20 -43.81
C THR A 465 6.11 -0.96 -43.91
N LYS A 466 6.33 -1.97 -43.06
CA LYS A 466 7.59 -2.74 -43.03
C LYS A 466 7.71 -3.76 -44.18
N THR A 467 6.58 -4.19 -44.73
CA THR A 467 6.54 -5.12 -45.88
C THR A 467 6.35 -4.42 -47.23
N ALA A 468 6.36 -3.08 -47.25
CA ALA A 468 6.29 -2.30 -48.48
C ALA A 468 7.40 -2.73 -49.46
N GLY A 469 7.01 -3.15 -50.66
CA GLY A 469 7.92 -3.62 -51.71
C GLY A 469 8.47 -5.04 -51.53
N TRP A 470 7.98 -5.83 -50.58
CA TRP A 470 8.35 -7.24 -50.46
C TRP A 470 7.65 -8.10 -51.52
N SER A 471 8.34 -9.13 -52.04
CA SER A 471 7.74 -10.13 -52.92
C SER A 471 6.92 -11.15 -52.13
N SER A 472 6.01 -11.85 -52.80
CA SER A 472 5.18 -12.89 -52.18
C SER A 472 6.02 -14.00 -51.54
N GLU A 473 7.07 -14.44 -52.23
CA GLU A 473 7.99 -15.47 -51.76
C GLU A 473 8.77 -15.00 -50.52
N ARG A 474 9.11 -13.71 -50.46
CA ARG A 474 9.80 -13.12 -49.31
C ARG A 474 8.90 -13.06 -48.08
N VAL A 475 7.66 -12.59 -48.23
CA VAL A 475 6.69 -12.59 -47.12
C VAL A 475 6.44 -14.01 -46.63
N ARG A 476 6.23 -14.95 -47.56
CA ARG A 476 5.93 -16.35 -47.23
C ARG A 476 7.08 -17.06 -46.51
N SER A 477 8.33 -16.81 -46.93
CA SER A 477 9.52 -17.38 -46.29
C SER A 477 9.88 -16.69 -44.97
N ALA A 478 9.53 -15.41 -44.81
CA ALA A 478 9.69 -14.69 -43.56
C ALA A 478 8.81 -15.26 -42.44
N LEU A 479 7.59 -15.74 -42.74
CA LEU A 479 6.72 -16.39 -41.75
C LEU A 479 7.36 -17.62 -41.09
N ASP A 480 8.26 -18.31 -41.80
CA ASP A 480 9.00 -19.47 -41.27
C ASP A 480 10.21 -19.06 -40.40
N LYS A 481 10.59 -17.78 -40.37
CA LYS A 481 11.82 -17.27 -39.75
C LYS A 481 11.65 -15.85 -39.16
N LEU A 482 10.51 -15.59 -38.51
CA LEU A 482 10.20 -14.29 -37.92
C LEU A 482 11.20 -13.89 -36.83
N SER A 483 11.66 -14.87 -36.04
CA SER A 483 12.65 -14.69 -34.98
C SER A 483 14.00 -14.20 -35.49
N ALA A 484 14.33 -14.53 -36.75
CA ALA A 484 15.54 -14.03 -37.42
C ALA A 484 15.40 -12.57 -37.89
N LEU A 485 14.17 -12.07 -38.05
CA LEU A 485 13.89 -10.67 -38.39
C LEU A 485 13.81 -9.79 -37.15
N ASN A 486 13.24 -10.31 -36.07
CA ASN A 486 13.25 -9.71 -34.75
C ASN A 486 13.21 -10.82 -33.69
N PRO A 487 14.20 -10.94 -32.79
CA PRO A 487 14.23 -11.97 -31.76
C PRO A 487 13.01 -12.01 -30.83
N ALA A 488 12.25 -10.91 -30.74
CA ALA A 488 11.00 -10.83 -29.98
C ALA A 488 9.79 -11.43 -30.70
N MET A 489 9.90 -11.82 -31.97
CA MET A 489 8.83 -12.46 -32.75
C MET A 489 9.07 -13.98 -32.84
N PRO A 490 8.19 -14.84 -32.30
CA PRO A 490 8.30 -16.28 -32.52
C PRO A 490 7.99 -16.64 -33.99
N ASP A 491 8.64 -17.68 -34.51
CA ASP A 491 8.37 -18.18 -35.87
C ASP A 491 6.93 -18.73 -35.97
N TYR A 492 6.24 -18.44 -37.08
CA TYR A 492 4.84 -18.82 -37.21
C TYR A 492 4.72 -20.33 -37.51
N ALA A 493 4.04 -21.06 -36.63
CA ALA A 493 3.93 -22.52 -36.69
C ALA A 493 2.73 -23.05 -37.50
N GLY A 494 2.04 -22.18 -38.27
CA GLY A 494 0.88 -22.56 -39.07
C GLY A 494 1.20 -23.56 -40.20
N SER A 495 0.16 -24.25 -40.69
CA SER A 495 0.22 -25.12 -41.86
C SER A 495 0.65 -24.34 -43.12
N ALA A 496 1.10 -25.06 -44.16
CA ALA A 496 1.51 -24.42 -45.41
C ALA A 496 0.38 -23.54 -45.99
N THR A 497 -0.86 -24.02 -45.94
CA THR A 497 -2.05 -23.32 -46.41
C THR A 497 -2.37 -22.06 -45.59
N GLU A 498 -2.24 -22.12 -44.27
CA GLU A 498 -2.43 -20.94 -43.41
C GLU A 498 -1.36 -19.89 -43.64
N LYS A 499 -0.11 -20.31 -43.84
CA LYS A 499 1.00 -19.40 -44.17
C LYS A 499 0.80 -18.74 -45.53
N ASP A 500 0.25 -19.46 -46.51
CA ASP A 500 -0.07 -18.89 -47.83
C ASP A 500 -1.21 -17.86 -47.73
N GLN A 501 -2.24 -18.16 -46.94
CA GLN A 501 -3.35 -17.24 -46.67
C GLN A 501 -2.88 -15.98 -45.93
N LEU A 502 -2.05 -16.15 -44.89
CA LEU A 502 -1.47 -15.06 -44.12
C LEU A 502 -0.53 -14.19 -44.97
N ALA A 503 0.31 -14.80 -45.80
CA ALA A 503 1.16 -14.07 -46.73
C ALA A 503 0.35 -13.30 -47.77
N ALA A 504 -0.70 -13.90 -48.33
CA ALA A 504 -1.61 -13.24 -49.26
C ALA A 504 -2.31 -12.03 -48.62
N PHE A 505 -2.71 -12.14 -47.36
CA PHE A 505 -3.27 -11.02 -46.62
C PHE A 505 -2.25 -9.89 -46.42
N ILE A 506 -1.05 -10.20 -45.94
CA ILE A 506 0.03 -9.21 -45.75
C ILE A 506 0.35 -8.47 -47.05
N LEU A 507 0.35 -9.18 -48.19
CA LEU A 507 0.52 -8.57 -49.50
C LEU A 507 -0.68 -7.68 -49.89
N SER A 508 -1.91 -8.10 -49.55
CA SER A 508 -3.13 -7.34 -49.85
C SER A 508 -3.19 -5.99 -49.13
N LEU A 509 -2.49 -5.85 -48.00
CA LEU A 509 -2.32 -4.57 -47.30
C LEU A 509 -1.61 -3.52 -48.18
N ASN A 510 -0.79 -3.97 -49.14
CA ASN A 510 -0.01 -3.15 -50.05
C ASN A 510 -0.63 -3.01 -51.46
N ALA A 511 -1.79 -3.60 -51.73
CA ALA A 511 -2.45 -3.53 -53.04
C ALA A 511 -3.06 -2.14 -53.31
N ALA A 512 -2.95 -1.67 -54.55
CA ALA A 512 -3.53 -0.39 -54.97
C ALA A 512 -5.06 -0.46 -54.98
N GLY A 513 -5.71 0.25 -54.05
CA GLY A 513 -7.17 0.29 -53.92
C GLY A 513 -7.74 -0.40 -52.68
N SER A 514 -6.91 -0.98 -51.80
CA SER A 514 -7.37 -1.49 -50.49
C SER A 514 -7.77 -0.31 -49.58
N THR A 515 -9.06 0.02 -49.56
CA THR A 515 -9.66 0.92 -48.56
C THR A 515 -9.95 0.13 -47.28
N VAL A 516 -8.91 -0.11 -46.48
CA VAL A 516 -9.14 -0.18 -45.03
C VAL A 516 -9.58 1.23 -44.65
N PRO A 517 -10.71 1.42 -43.95
CA PRO A 517 -11.02 2.74 -43.41
C PRO A 517 -9.87 3.12 -42.50
N ALA A 518 -9.01 4.00 -42.99
CA ALA A 518 -8.07 4.70 -42.16
C ALA A 518 -8.92 5.63 -41.29
N THR A 519 -9.31 5.17 -40.10
CA THR A 519 -9.08 6.06 -38.98
C THR A 519 -7.58 6.31 -39.02
N ALA A 520 -7.20 7.58 -39.12
CA ALA A 520 -5.81 7.94 -38.90
C ALA A 520 -5.53 7.67 -37.42
N ASP A 521 -5.33 6.40 -37.05
CA ASP A 521 -4.78 6.03 -35.76
C ASP A 521 -3.34 6.52 -35.83
N ASP A 522 -3.10 7.68 -35.23
CA ASP A 522 -1.79 8.29 -35.17
C ASP A 522 -0.87 7.28 -34.46
N ALA A 523 0.27 6.94 -35.06
CA ALA A 523 1.25 6.06 -34.42
C ALA A 523 1.63 6.60 -33.02
N GLY A 524 1.54 7.92 -32.81
CA GLY A 524 1.71 8.52 -31.49
C GLY A 524 0.55 8.28 -30.52
N GLU A 525 -0.68 8.08 -30.98
CA GLU A 525 -1.83 7.70 -30.13
C GLU A 525 -1.67 6.29 -29.59
N THR A 526 -1.25 5.35 -30.43
CA THR A 526 -0.97 3.97 -29.99
C THR A 526 0.15 3.94 -28.95
N VAL A 527 1.22 4.71 -29.18
CA VAL A 527 2.31 4.85 -28.22
C VAL A 527 1.84 5.55 -26.93
N PHE A 528 0.93 6.52 -27.03
CA PHE A 528 0.32 7.15 -25.86
C PHE A 528 -0.49 6.12 -25.05
N GLU A 529 -1.32 5.32 -25.70
CA GLU A 529 -2.12 4.29 -25.04
C GLU A 529 -1.27 3.22 -24.35
N ALA A 530 -0.18 2.79 -25.00
CA ALA A 530 0.72 1.77 -24.46
C ALA A 530 1.59 2.26 -23.29
N HIS A 531 2.08 3.50 -23.34
CA HIS A 531 3.09 3.99 -22.40
C HIS A 531 2.61 5.08 -21.43
N CYS A 532 1.56 5.83 -21.78
CA CYS A 532 1.14 7.03 -21.06
C CYS A 532 -0.27 6.94 -20.48
N ALA A 533 -1.23 6.29 -21.16
CA ALA A 533 -2.63 6.22 -20.75
C ALA A 533 -2.84 5.56 -19.37
N MET A 534 -1.88 4.70 -18.97
CA MET A 534 -1.82 4.11 -17.63
C MET A 534 -1.84 5.14 -16.48
N CYS A 535 -1.25 6.32 -16.68
CA CYS A 535 -1.13 7.36 -15.65
C CYS A 535 -1.80 8.67 -16.04
N HIS A 536 -2.15 8.84 -17.30
CA HIS A 536 -2.65 10.08 -17.86
C HIS A 536 -3.93 9.85 -18.64
N GLY A 537 -4.95 10.69 -18.44
CA GLY A 537 -5.94 10.93 -19.48
C GLY A 537 -5.34 11.79 -20.60
N LEU A 538 -5.85 11.68 -21.82
CA LEU A 538 -5.38 12.53 -22.92
C LEU A 538 -5.83 13.98 -22.69
N ALA A 539 -7.10 14.29 -22.94
CA ALA A 539 -7.71 15.60 -22.73
C ALA A 539 -8.45 15.71 -21.39
N GLU A 540 -9.14 14.65 -20.97
CA GLU A 540 -10.03 14.60 -19.80
C GLU A 540 -9.71 13.38 -18.91
N GLY A 541 -10.41 13.25 -17.78
CA GLY A 541 -10.22 12.14 -16.83
C GLY A 541 -9.14 12.40 -15.77
N GLY A 542 -8.67 11.32 -15.12
CA GLY A 542 -7.65 11.43 -14.08
C GLY A 542 -6.28 11.85 -14.65
N ASN A 543 -5.71 12.94 -14.11
CA ASN A 543 -4.36 13.41 -14.43
C ASN A 543 -4.11 13.71 -15.94
N PRO A 544 -4.90 14.60 -16.57
CA PRO A 544 -4.87 14.81 -18.02
C PRO A 544 -3.51 15.37 -18.49
N LEU A 545 -3.03 14.89 -19.65
CA LEU A 545 -1.70 15.23 -20.17
C LEU A 545 -1.72 16.49 -21.05
N LEU A 546 -2.72 16.67 -21.91
CA LEU A 546 -2.77 17.83 -22.83
C LEU A 546 -2.69 19.18 -22.10
N PRO A 547 -3.38 19.41 -20.96
CA PRO A 547 -3.22 20.66 -20.21
C PRO A 547 -1.81 20.91 -19.68
N LYS A 548 -1.01 19.85 -19.46
CA LYS A 548 0.35 19.95 -18.90
C LYS A 548 1.41 20.25 -19.96
N VAL A 549 1.18 19.76 -21.18
CA VAL A 549 2.05 20.02 -22.33
C VAL A 549 1.55 21.18 -23.19
N ALA A 550 0.48 21.86 -22.77
CA ALA A 550 -0.05 23.04 -23.44
C ALA A 550 1.04 24.10 -23.62
N GLY A 551 1.24 24.56 -24.85
CA GLY A 551 2.26 25.55 -25.22
C GLY A 551 3.69 25.00 -25.32
N TRP A 552 3.90 23.68 -25.18
CA TRP A 552 5.21 23.07 -25.41
C TRP A 552 5.44 22.86 -26.92
N SER A 553 6.67 23.06 -27.39
CA SER A 553 7.04 22.69 -28.76
C SER A 553 7.21 21.17 -28.89
N ARG A 554 7.02 20.62 -30.10
CA ARG A 554 7.26 19.19 -30.38
C ARG A 554 8.63 18.73 -29.89
N GLN A 555 9.69 19.50 -30.13
CA GLN A 555 11.05 19.19 -29.67
C GLN A 555 11.14 19.13 -28.14
N ARG A 556 10.46 20.03 -27.42
CA ARG A 556 10.40 20.00 -25.96
C ARG A 556 9.68 18.75 -25.46
N ILE A 557 8.55 18.39 -26.06
CA ILE A 557 7.82 17.15 -25.73
C ILE A 557 8.73 15.94 -25.99
N ARG A 558 9.40 15.87 -27.15
CA ARG A 558 10.30 14.76 -27.48
C ARG A 558 11.46 14.61 -26.50
N ALA A 559 12.11 15.72 -26.12
CA ALA A 559 13.19 15.71 -25.14
C ALA A 559 12.68 15.31 -23.74
N ALA A 560 11.46 15.71 -23.37
CA ALA A 560 10.84 15.31 -22.12
C ALA A 560 10.60 13.79 -22.02
N LEU A 561 10.29 13.11 -23.13
CA LEU A 561 10.11 11.65 -23.16
C LEU A 561 11.39 10.86 -22.84
N ASP A 562 12.57 11.47 -22.90
CA ASP A 562 13.84 10.85 -22.50
C ASP A 562 14.20 11.13 -21.03
N MET A 563 13.48 12.01 -20.35
CA MET A 563 13.82 12.49 -19.00
C MET A 563 12.58 12.55 -18.08
N LEU A 564 11.62 11.63 -18.28
CA LEU A 564 10.35 11.63 -17.55
C LEU A 564 10.55 11.61 -16.02
N GLU A 565 11.50 10.82 -15.54
CA GLU A 565 11.86 10.72 -14.12
C GLU A 565 12.36 12.04 -13.51
N GLN A 566 12.98 12.90 -14.32
CA GLN A 566 13.47 14.21 -13.89
C GLN A 566 12.34 15.24 -13.85
N LEU A 567 11.31 15.07 -14.68
CA LEU A 567 10.13 15.91 -14.69
C LEU A 567 9.19 15.58 -13.52
N GLN A 568 9.09 14.31 -13.16
CA GLN A 568 8.36 13.84 -11.99
C GLN A 568 8.98 12.51 -11.52
N PRO A 569 9.54 12.42 -10.30
CA PRO A 569 10.19 11.20 -9.81
C PRO A 569 9.31 9.93 -9.79
N ALA A 570 7.99 10.08 -9.85
CA ALA A 570 7.04 8.97 -9.94
C ALA A 570 6.76 8.47 -11.37
N MET A 571 7.32 9.10 -12.41
CA MET A 571 7.22 8.63 -13.80
C MET A 571 8.41 7.72 -14.12
N PRO A 572 8.18 6.44 -14.49
CA PRO A 572 9.26 5.57 -14.91
C PRO A 572 9.85 6.05 -16.26
N PRO A 573 11.11 5.69 -16.57
CA PRO A 573 11.66 5.91 -17.89
C PRO A 573 10.81 5.20 -18.95
N MET A 574 10.61 5.87 -20.09
CA MET A 574 9.84 5.31 -21.19
C MET A 574 10.71 4.34 -22.00
N GLU A 575 10.41 3.04 -21.86
CA GLU A 575 10.97 1.98 -22.70
C GLU A 575 10.24 1.94 -24.04
N ALA A 576 10.69 2.78 -24.97
CA ALA A 576 10.22 2.83 -26.35
C ALA A 576 11.38 3.24 -27.27
N THR A 577 11.32 2.82 -28.52
CA THR A 577 12.27 3.20 -29.56
C THR A 577 12.23 4.71 -29.83
N SER A 578 13.31 5.25 -30.41
CA SER A 578 13.34 6.66 -30.78
C SER A 578 12.21 7.06 -31.73
N GLU A 579 11.83 6.16 -32.65
CA GLU A 579 10.75 6.34 -33.63
C GLU A 579 9.38 6.43 -32.92
N GLU A 580 9.11 5.56 -31.95
CA GLU A 580 7.88 5.60 -31.14
C GLU A 580 7.79 6.89 -30.31
N LYS A 581 8.89 7.32 -29.70
CA LYS A 581 8.94 8.59 -28.96
C LYS A 581 8.73 9.79 -29.88
N ASP A 582 9.22 9.74 -31.12
CA ASP A 582 9.03 10.77 -32.12
C ASP A 582 7.58 10.87 -32.60
N SER A 583 6.91 9.73 -32.78
CA SER A 583 5.49 9.65 -33.09
C SER A 583 4.63 10.18 -31.93
N LEU A 584 4.90 9.74 -30.69
CA LEU A 584 4.20 10.24 -29.50
C LEU A 584 4.35 11.76 -29.33
N ALA A 585 5.55 12.29 -29.54
CA ALA A 585 5.79 13.73 -29.44
C ALA A 585 5.03 14.53 -30.52
N ALA A 586 4.87 13.98 -31.73
CA ALA A 586 4.08 14.59 -32.80
C ALA A 586 2.59 14.60 -32.44
N PHE A 587 2.04 13.45 -32.00
CA PHE A 587 0.66 13.31 -31.57
C PHE A 587 0.29 14.27 -30.44
N LEU A 588 1.05 14.27 -29.34
CA LEU A 588 0.77 15.13 -28.19
C LEU A 588 0.88 16.62 -28.54
N HIS A 589 1.82 16.97 -29.42
CA HIS A 589 1.93 18.34 -29.91
C HIS A 589 0.69 18.74 -30.71
N GLN A 590 0.26 17.90 -31.66
CA GLN A 590 -0.93 18.13 -32.48
C GLN A 590 -2.20 18.25 -31.62
N GLN A 591 -2.41 17.31 -30.70
CA GLN A 591 -3.56 17.31 -29.80
C GLN A 591 -3.57 18.51 -28.84
N SER A 592 -2.39 18.96 -28.37
CA SER A 592 -2.29 20.13 -27.47
C SER A 592 -2.55 21.48 -28.16
N GLN A 593 -2.52 21.53 -29.49
CA GLN A 593 -2.83 22.73 -30.28
C GLN A 593 -4.34 22.86 -30.62
N GLY A 594 -5.19 21.91 -30.20
CA GLY A 594 -6.65 22.01 -30.31
C GLY A 594 -7.26 21.43 -31.59
N GLY A 595 -6.71 20.36 -32.15
CA GLY A 595 -7.25 19.73 -33.35
C GLY A 595 -8.61 19.03 -33.14
N GLN A 596 -9.70 19.69 -33.54
CA GLN A 596 -10.77 18.99 -34.28
C GLN A 596 -10.17 18.53 -35.63
N PRO A 597 -10.61 17.37 -36.17
CA PRO A 597 -9.97 16.71 -37.31
C PRO A 597 -9.79 17.59 -38.56
#